data_AF-A0A315EL44-F1
#
_entry.id   AF-A0A315EL44-F1
#
_cell.length_a   1.000
_cell.length_b   1.000
_cell.length_c   1.000
_cell.angle_alpha   90.00
_cell.angle_beta   90.00
_cell.angle_gamma   90.00
#
_symmetry.space_group_name_H-M   'P 1'
#
loop_
_entity.id
_entity.type
_entity.pdbx_description
1 polymer ?
#
loop_
_entity_poly.entity_id
_entity_poly.type
_entity_poly.pdbx_seq_one_letter_code
_entity_poly.pdbx_strand_id
1 'polypeptide(L)'
;MSIESLADMPLSDGPSAQALFAKAQALASQCGVSLRTPPSEPTTCCGRGCNGCVWEGFFAAATFWREDALALLQAAQWPSR
;
A
#
# COMPACT_ATOMS: atom_id res chain seq x y z
N MET A 1 6.05 14.75 -1.38
CA MET A 1 6.38 13.34 -1.04
C MET A 1 6.62 12.62 -2.36
N SER A 2 7.68 11.80 -2.44
CA SER A 2 8.05 11.11 -3.68
C SER A 2 7.50 9.68 -3.70
N ILE A 3 7.30 9.15 -4.91
CA ILE A 3 6.87 7.77 -5.17
C ILE A 3 7.86 6.78 -4.54
N GLU A 4 9.16 7.08 -4.57
CA GLU A 4 10.22 6.26 -3.98
C GLU A 4 10.07 6.07 -2.46
N SER A 5 9.63 7.11 -1.74
CA SER A 5 9.40 6.99 -0.29
C SER A 5 8.26 6.03 0.06
N LEU A 6 7.30 5.83 -0.84
CA LEU A 6 6.26 4.82 -0.66
C LEU A 6 6.83 3.42 -0.89
N ALA A 7 7.77 3.24 -1.82
CA ALA A 7 8.40 1.95 -2.08
C ALA A 7 9.25 1.45 -0.91
N ASP A 8 9.93 2.37 -0.21
CA ASP A 8 10.82 2.06 0.92
C ASP A 8 10.08 1.77 2.25
N MET A 9 8.81 2.18 2.36
CA MET A 9 8.05 2.00 3.60
C MET A 9 7.88 0.52 3.97
N PRO A 10 8.17 0.13 5.23
CA PRO A 10 8.06 -1.25 5.67
C PRO A 10 6.60 -1.69 5.77
N LEU A 11 6.33 -2.92 5.31
CA LEU A 11 5.04 -3.59 5.44
C LEU A 11 5.14 -4.74 6.46
N SER A 12 5.79 -4.48 7.59
CA SER A 12 6.01 -5.44 8.68
C SER A 12 4.97 -5.33 9.79
N ASP A 13 4.18 -4.28 9.80
CA ASP A 13 3.15 -4.01 10.81
C ASP A 13 1.94 -3.27 10.20
N GLY A 14 0.77 -3.47 10.80
CA GLY A 14 -0.48 -2.84 10.36
C GLY A 14 -0.42 -1.31 10.29
N PRO A 15 0.08 -0.61 11.33
CA PRO A 15 0.21 0.84 11.31
C PRO A 15 1.06 1.36 10.13
N SER A 16 2.20 0.71 9.84
CA SER A 16 3.07 1.08 8.72
C SER A 16 2.38 0.83 7.37
N ALA A 17 1.64 -0.27 7.23
CA ALA A 17 0.84 -0.54 6.03
C ALA A 17 -0.30 0.48 5.83
N GLN A 18 -1.02 0.85 6.89
CA GLN A 18 -2.02 1.92 6.83
C GLN A 18 -1.40 3.27 6.45
N ALA A 19 -0.24 3.61 7.04
CA ALA A 19 0.46 4.84 6.73
C ALA A 19 0.87 4.88 5.25
N LEU A 20 1.33 3.75 4.70
CA LEU A 20 1.61 3.61 3.27
C LEU A 20 0.35 3.89 2.44
N PHE A 21 -0.78 3.23 2.75
CA PHE A 21 -2.03 3.41 2.00
C PHE A 21 -2.53 4.86 2.02
N ALA A 22 -2.52 5.50 3.20
CA ALA A 22 -2.93 6.88 3.36
C ALA A 22 -2.03 7.83 2.55
N LYS A 23 -0.71 7.63 2.58
CA LYS A 23 0.22 8.46 1.82
C LYS A 23 0.12 8.25 0.32
N ALA A 24 -0.05 7.00 -0.12
CA ALA A 24 -0.23 6.68 -1.54
C ALA A 24 -1.53 7.26 -2.09
N GLN A 25 -2.65 7.17 -1.35
CA GLN A 25 -3.90 7.82 -1.72
C GLN A 25 -3.75 9.34 -1.78
N ALA A 26 -3.11 9.97 -0.78
CA ALA A 26 -2.88 11.41 -0.80
C ALA A 26 -2.05 11.84 -2.02
N LEU A 27 -1.03 11.06 -2.40
CA LEU A 27 -0.24 11.34 -3.60
C LEU A 27 -1.06 11.15 -4.88
N ALA A 28 -1.86 10.08 -4.95
CA ALA A 28 -2.73 9.83 -6.09
C ALA A 28 -3.78 10.92 -6.29
N SER A 29 -4.39 11.42 -5.21
CA SER A 29 -5.30 12.57 -5.27
C SER A 29 -4.61 13.84 -5.78
N GLN A 30 -3.35 14.07 -5.39
CA GLN A 30 -2.57 15.21 -5.91
C GLN A 30 -2.23 15.06 -7.40
N CYS A 31 -1.97 13.84 -7.85
CA CYS A 31 -1.69 13.54 -9.26
C CYS A 31 -2.96 13.34 -10.12
N GLY A 32 -4.15 13.35 -9.53
CA GLY A 32 -5.41 13.05 -10.22
C GLY A 32 -5.55 11.58 -10.65
N VAL A 33 -4.86 10.65 -9.98
CA VAL A 33 -4.87 9.22 -10.25
C VAL A 33 -5.85 8.52 -9.31
N SER A 34 -6.59 7.55 -9.84
CA SER A 34 -7.40 6.64 -9.01
C SER A 34 -6.65 5.34 -8.76
N LEU A 35 -6.33 5.06 -7.49
CA LEU A 35 -5.73 3.81 -7.05
C LEU A 35 -6.79 2.76 -6.76
N ARG A 36 -6.41 1.47 -6.81
CA ARG A 36 -7.27 0.39 -6.31
C ARG A 36 -7.59 0.57 -4.83
N THR A 37 -8.70 0.00 -4.38
CA THR A 37 -9.05 -0.02 -2.96
C THR A 37 -7.97 -0.79 -2.18
N PRO A 38 -7.39 -0.20 -1.11
CA PRO A 38 -6.37 -0.89 -0.31
C PRO A 38 -6.99 -2.10 0.42
N PRO A 39 -6.20 -3.14 0.69
CA PRO A 39 -6.66 -4.29 1.47
C PRO A 39 -7.08 -3.83 2.88
N SER A 40 -8.22 -4.33 3.36
CA SER A 40 -8.71 -4.04 4.70
C SER A 40 -7.86 -4.74 5.75
N GLU A 41 -7.63 -4.06 6.87
CA GLU A 41 -6.85 -4.60 7.98
C GLU A 41 -7.55 -5.82 8.59
N PRO A 42 -6.82 -6.91 8.85
CA PRO A 42 -7.42 -8.11 9.39
C PRO A 42 -7.92 -7.89 10.82
N THR A 43 -9.23 -8.03 11.03
CA THR A 43 -9.87 -7.82 12.34
C THR A 43 -9.80 -9.03 13.28
N THR A 44 -9.32 -10.18 12.80
CA THR A 44 -9.27 -11.43 13.58
C THR A 44 -7.88 -12.07 13.52
N CYS A 45 -7.22 -12.16 14.68
CA CYS A 45 -6.10 -13.07 14.85
C CYS A 45 -6.66 -14.49 14.98
N CYS A 46 -6.24 -15.42 14.13
CA CYS A 46 -6.78 -16.79 14.03
C CYS A 46 -6.39 -17.72 15.21
N GLY A 47 -6.15 -17.19 16.40
CA GLY A 47 -5.81 -17.97 17.61
C GLY A 47 -4.42 -18.64 17.62
N ARG A 48 -3.65 -18.57 16.52
CA ARG A 48 -2.28 -19.12 16.39
C ARG A 48 -1.17 -18.08 16.59
N GLY A 49 -1.54 -16.88 17.06
CA GLY A 49 -0.69 -15.71 17.14
C GLY A 49 -1.08 -14.66 16.10
N CYS A 50 -1.01 -13.38 16.47
CA CYS A 50 -1.35 -12.27 15.59
C CYS A 50 -0.30 -12.00 14.49
N ASN A 51 0.72 -12.85 14.31
CA ASN A 51 1.82 -12.56 13.38
C ASN A 51 1.88 -13.49 12.15
N GLY A 52 1.09 -14.57 12.05
CA GLY A 52 1.42 -15.65 11.12
C GLY A 52 0.25 -16.38 10.44
N CYS A 53 -0.87 -15.72 10.15
CA CYS A 53 -1.87 -16.37 9.28
C CYS A 53 -2.64 -15.36 8.44
N VAL A 54 -3.32 -14.41 9.07
CA VAL A 54 -4.07 -13.39 8.34
C VAL A 54 -3.17 -12.23 7.91
N TRP A 55 -2.15 -11.93 8.73
CA TRP A 55 -1.19 -10.88 8.46
C TRP A 55 -0.27 -11.20 7.28
N GLU A 56 0.15 -12.45 7.08
CA GLU A 56 0.94 -12.84 5.90
C GLU A 56 0.17 -12.58 4.59
N GLY A 57 -1.10 -12.98 4.54
CA GLY A 57 -1.96 -12.70 3.38
C GLY A 57 -2.20 -11.20 3.19
N PHE A 58 -2.38 -10.46 4.29
CA PHE A 58 -2.51 -9.00 4.25
C PHE A 58 -1.23 -8.33 3.74
N PHE A 59 -0.05 -8.70 4.22
CA PHE A 59 1.22 -8.12 3.78
C PHE A 59 1.54 -8.46 2.32
N ALA A 60 1.21 -9.68 1.87
CA ALA A 60 1.31 -10.06 0.46
C ALA A 60 0.37 -9.19 -0.41
N ALA A 61 -0.88 -9.03 0.01
CA ALA A 61 -1.85 -8.17 -0.68
C ALA A 61 -1.43 -6.69 -0.65
N ALA A 62 -0.89 -6.20 0.47
CA ALA A 62 -0.39 -4.84 0.63
C ALA A 62 0.82 -4.58 -0.27
N THR A 63 1.73 -5.56 -0.39
CA THR A 63 2.88 -5.48 -1.29
C THR A 63 2.42 -5.38 -2.74
N PHE A 64 1.51 -6.27 -3.15
CA PHE A 64 0.97 -6.24 -4.51
C PHE A 64 0.21 -4.94 -4.81
N TRP A 65 -0.59 -4.46 -3.86
CA TRP A 65 -1.28 -3.17 -3.97
C TRP A 65 -0.30 -2.00 -4.09
N ARG A 66 0.79 -2.02 -3.31
CA ARG A 66 1.83 -1.00 -3.37
C ARG A 66 2.47 -0.95 -4.75
N GLU A 67 2.87 -2.09 -5.31
CA GLU A 67 3.49 -2.13 -6.65
C GLU A 67 2.56 -1.57 -7.74
N ASP A 68 1.28 -1.94 -7.70
CA ASP A 68 0.24 -1.42 -8.59
C ASP A 68 0.09 0.11 -8.47
N ALA A 69 0.03 0.61 -7.22
CA ALA A 69 -0.07 2.03 -6.95
C ALA A 69 1.16 2.81 -7.41
N LEU A 70 2.36 2.29 -7.17
CA LEU A 70 3.61 2.90 -7.62
C LEU A 70 3.66 2.97 -9.16
N ALA A 71 3.22 1.92 -9.86
CA ALA A 71 3.18 1.89 -11.32
C ALA A 71 2.21 2.95 -11.89
N LEU A 72 1.01 3.06 -11.32
CA LEU A 72 0.02 4.09 -11.71
C LEU A 72 0.53 5.50 -11.44
N LEU A 73 1.14 5.72 -10.26
CA LEU A 73 1.73 7.00 -9.88
C LEU A 73 2.90 7.37 -10.80
N GLN A 74 3.78 6.42 -11.13
CA GLN A 74 4.88 6.65 -12.08
C GLN A 74 4.37 6.99 -13.46
N ALA A 75 3.34 6.28 -13.94
CA ALA A 75 2.71 6.58 -15.23
C ALA A 75 2.11 8.00 -15.27
N ALA A 76 1.54 8.47 -14.15
CA ALA A 76 1.01 9.83 -14.05
C ALA A 76 2.08 10.91 -13.85
N GLN A 77 3.19 10.57 -13.20
CA GLN A 77 4.39 11.42 -13.03
C GLN A 77 5.17 11.56 -14.34
N TRP A 78 5.15 10.53 -15.17
CA TRP A 78 5.77 10.51 -16.48
C TRP A 78 4.68 10.34 -17.55
N PRO A 79 3.81 11.35 -17.74
CA PRO A 79 2.99 11.40 -18.93
C PRO A 79 3.99 11.62 -20.07
N SER A 80 4.24 10.57 -20.85
CA SER A 80 5.13 10.69 -22.00
C SER A 80 4.55 11.75 -22.94
N ARG A 81 5.22 12.92 -22.94
CA ARG A 81 5.40 13.94 -23.98
C ARG A 81 4.35 14.01 -25.10
#